data_AF-A0A377A4K4-F1
#
_entry.id   AF-A0A377A4K4-F1
#
_cell.length_a   1.000
_cell.length_b   1.000
_cell.length_c   1.000
_cell.angle_alpha   90.00
_cell.angle_beta   90.00
_cell.angle_gamma   90.00
#
_symmetry.space_group_name_H-M   'P 1'
#
loop_
_entity.id
_entity.type
_entity.pdbx_description
1 polymer ?
#
loop_
_entity_poly.entity_id
_entity_poly.type
_entity_poly.pdbx_seq_one_letter_code
_entity_poly.pdbx_strand_id
1 'polypeptide(L)'
;MGRFFFHVMGALAEMERELIVERTLAGLAAARARGRTGGRRPKLTKEQHEQIARLIKNGHDRKQLAIIYGIGISTIYRYHPAGEPSGTIEKSQETK
;
A
#
# COMPACT_ATOMS: atom_id res chain seq x y z
N MET A 1 26.98 -41.56 12.77
CA MET A 1 25.55 -41.71 13.15
C MET A 1 24.81 -40.38 13.33
N GLY A 2 25.40 -39.31 13.90
CA GLY A 2 24.70 -38.02 14.07
C GLY A 2 24.22 -37.35 12.77
N ARG A 3 25.04 -37.36 11.71
CA ARG A 3 24.70 -36.74 10.41
C ARG A 3 23.40 -37.28 9.80
N PHE A 4 23.18 -38.60 9.85
CA PHE A 4 21.96 -39.21 9.32
C PHE A 4 20.71 -38.76 10.08
N PHE A 5 20.79 -38.71 11.41
CA PHE A 5 19.69 -38.24 12.25
C PHE A 5 19.31 -36.79 11.94
N PHE A 6 20.30 -35.90 11.71
CA PHE A 6 20.02 -34.53 11.30
C PHE A 6 19.34 -34.43 9.93
N HIS A 7 19.67 -35.30 8.97
CA HIS A 7 18.99 -35.34 7.68
C HIS A 7 17.54 -35.80 7.80
N VAL A 8 17.27 -36.82 8.60
CA VAL A 8 15.90 -37.30 8.84
C VAL A 8 15.06 -36.22 9.53
N MET A 9 15.62 -35.58 10.56
CA MET A 9 14.92 -34.48 11.26
C MET A 9 14.71 -33.26 10.35
N GLY A 10 15.67 -32.96 9.46
CA GLY A 10 15.53 -31.92 8.45
C GLY A 10 14.37 -32.19 7.49
N ALA A 11 14.30 -33.41 6.95
CA ALA A 11 13.21 -33.82 6.06
C ALA A 11 11.83 -33.77 6.73
N LEU A 12 11.75 -34.19 8.00
CA LEU A 12 10.50 -34.08 8.78
C LEU A 12 10.09 -32.63 9.02
N ALA A 13 11.05 -31.76 9.34
CA ALA A 13 10.77 -30.33 9.54
C ALA A 13 10.29 -29.64 8.26
N GLU A 14 10.83 -30.03 7.10
CA GLU A 14 10.37 -29.55 5.79
C GLU A 14 8.93 -29.99 5.51
N MET A 15 8.62 -31.28 5.72
CA MET A 15 7.26 -31.81 5.55
C MET A 15 6.24 -31.11 6.46
N GLU A 16 6.57 -30.89 7.73
CA GLU A 16 5.68 -30.17 8.66
C GLU A 16 5.46 -28.73 8.22
N ARG A 17 6.51 -28.06 7.73
CA ARG A 17 6.41 -26.70 7.20
C ARG A 17 5.49 -26.64 5.99
N GLU A 18 5.60 -27.58 5.06
CA GLU A 18 4.74 -27.67 3.88
C GLU A 18 3.27 -27.83 4.29
N LEU A 19 2.97 -28.74 5.22
CA LEU A 19 1.61 -28.94 5.74
C LEU A 19 1.03 -27.68 6.41
N ILE A 20 1.84 -26.93 7.15
CA ILE A 20 1.42 -25.66 7.75
C ILE A 20 1.09 -24.64 6.64
N VAL A 21 1.96 -24.52 5.63
CA VAL A 21 1.76 -23.59 4.51
C VAL A 21 0.47 -23.92 3.77
N GLU A 22 0.23 -25.18 3.42
CA GLU A 22 -1.00 -25.62 2.74
C GLU A 22 -2.25 -25.23 3.54
N ARG A 23 -2.27 -25.51 4.85
CA ARG A 23 -3.39 -25.15 5.72
C ARG A 23 -3.62 -23.64 5.79
N THR A 24 -2.56 -22.85 5.88
CA THR A 24 -2.68 -21.37 5.89
C THR A 24 -3.24 -20.85 4.57
N LEU A 25 -2.81 -21.39 3.43
CA LEU A 25 -3.31 -21.00 2.11
C LEU A 25 -4.77 -21.37 1.93
N ALA A 26 -5.17 -22.57 2.35
CA ALA A 26 -6.57 -23.01 2.36
C ALA A 26 -7.44 -22.09 3.25
N GLY A 27 -6.95 -21.73 4.44
CA GLY A 27 -7.62 -20.79 5.34
C GLY A 27 -7.77 -19.39 4.73
N LEU A 28 -6.72 -18.86 4.10
CA LEU A 28 -6.74 -17.58 3.40
C LEU A 28 -7.71 -17.59 2.21
N ALA A 29 -7.75 -18.67 1.43
CA ALA A 29 -8.70 -18.84 0.34
C ALA A 29 -10.15 -18.83 0.86
N ALA A 30 -10.44 -19.58 1.93
CA ALA A 30 -11.75 -19.58 2.57
C ALA A 30 -12.13 -18.22 3.17
N ALA A 31 -11.16 -17.43 3.66
CA ALA A 31 -11.40 -16.07 4.14
C ALA A 31 -11.69 -15.09 2.99
N ARG A 32 -10.96 -15.19 1.88
CA ARG A 32 -11.21 -14.40 0.66
C ARG A 32 -12.57 -14.71 0.05
N ALA A 33 -12.98 -15.97 -0.01
CA ALA A 33 -14.31 -16.38 -0.46
C ALA A 33 -15.44 -15.76 0.39
N ARG A 34 -15.19 -15.53 1.68
CA ARG A 34 -16.09 -14.80 2.60
C ARG A 34 -16.01 -13.27 2.46
N GLY A 35 -15.28 -12.75 1.48
CA GLY A 35 -15.15 -11.31 1.21
C GLY A 35 -14.06 -10.59 2.02
N ARG A 36 -13.19 -11.30 2.74
CA ARG A 36 -12.04 -10.65 3.40
C ARG A 36 -10.91 -10.41 2.40
N THR A 37 -10.61 -9.15 2.11
CA THR A 37 -9.51 -8.75 1.21
C THR A 37 -8.12 -9.02 1.82
N GLY A 38 -7.98 -8.92 3.14
CA GLY A 38 -6.68 -9.03 3.84
C GLY A 38 -5.78 -7.79 3.66
N GLY A 39 -4.54 -7.88 4.11
CA GLY A 39 -3.52 -6.82 3.94
C GLY A 39 -3.68 -5.59 4.84
N ARG A 40 -2.82 -4.59 4.60
CA ARG A 40 -2.83 -3.31 5.33
C ARG A 40 -4.00 -2.46 4.84
N ARG A 41 -4.83 -1.96 5.77
CA ARG A 41 -5.93 -1.03 5.43
C ARG A 41 -5.36 0.26 4.82
N PRO A 42 -5.94 0.77 3.71
CA PRO A 42 -5.58 2.08 3.18
C PRO A 42 -5.77 3.17 4.24
N LYS A 43 -4.81 4.11 4.31
CA LYS A 43 -4.91 5.25 5.23
C LYS A 43 -5.88 6.33 4.72
N LEU A 44 -6.09 6.39 3.41
CA LEU A 44 -6.99 7.33 2.76
C LEU A 44 -8.35 6.68 2.49
N THR A 45 -9.42 7.42 2.72
CA THR A 45 -10.77 7.05 2.29
C THR A 45 -10.98 7.42 0.82
N LYS A 46 -12.01 6.84 0.19
CA LYS A 46 -12.37 7.17 -1.20
C LYS A 46 -12.66 8.66 -1.39
N GLU A 47 -13.36 9.27 -0.43
CA GLU A 47 -13.68 10.70 -0.43
C GLU A 47 -12.41 11.55 -0.37
N GLN A 48 -11.44 11.17 0.46
CA GLN A 48 -10.15 11.87 0.54
C GLN A 48 -9.37 11.77 -0.78
N HIS A 49 -9.43 10.63 -1.48
CA HIS A 49 -8.83 10.52 -2.82
C HIS A 49 -9.46 11.49 -3.82
N GLU A 50 -10.79 11.60 -3.82
CA GLU A 50 -11.50 12.51 -4.71
C GLU A 50 -11.20 13.98 -4.37
N GLN A 51 -11.12 14.32 -3.08
CA GLN A 51 -10.76 15.66 -2.63
C GLN A 51 -9.33 16.02 -3.02
N ILE A 52 -8.36 15.12 -2.81
CA ILE A 52 -6.95 15.32 -3.21
C ILE A 52 -6.86 15.50 -4.73
N ALA A 53 -7.57 14.70 -5.52
CA ALA A 53 -7.60 14.84 -6.97
C ALA A 53 -8.09 16.22 -7.43
N ARG A 54 -9.16 16.74 -6.80
CA ARG A 54 -9.67 18.09 -7.09
C ARG A 54 -8.66 19.18 -6.70
N LEU A 55 -8.03 19.06 -5.53
CA LEU A 55 -7.05 20.03 -5.06
C LEU A 55 -5.80 20.07 -5.96
N ILE A 56 -5.33 18.90 -6.42
CA ILE A 56 -4.23 18.82 -7.38
C ILE A 56 -4.62 19.45 -8.72
N LYS A 57 -5.85 19.24 -9.20
CA LYS A 57 -6.36 19.87 -10.43
C LYS A 57 -6.46 21.39 -10.31
N ASN A 58 -6.75 21.89 -9.11
CA ASN A 58 -6.75 23.32 -8.79
C ASN A 58 -5.32 23.89 -8.58
N GLY A 59 -4.28 23.07 -8.77
CA GLY A 59 -2.87 23.47 -8.73
C GLY A 59 -2.26 23.57 -7.33
N HIS A 60 -2.88 22.99 -6.29
CA HIS A 60 -2.28 22.95 -4.96
C HIS A 60 -0.99 22.10 -4.91
N ASP A 61 -0.04 22.53 -4.09
CA ASP A 61 1.23 21.81 -3.93
C ASP A 61 1.02 20.44 -3.27
N ARG A 62 1.62 19.41 -3.89
CA ARG A 62 1.55 18.03 -3.42
C ARG A 62 2.23 17.85 -2.07
N LYS A 63 3.26 18.64 -1.73
CA LYS A 63 3.91 18.54 -0.40
C LYS A 63 3.00 19.07 0.70
N GLN A 64 2.32 20.19 0.47
CA GLN A 64 1.35 20.74 1.42
C GLN A 64 0.20 19.76 1.69
N LEU A 65 -0.34 19.14 0.63
CA LEU A 65 -1.37 18.10 0.76
C LEU A 65 -0.86 16.90 1.57
N ALA A 66 0.40 16.47 1.39
CA ALA A 66 0.96 15.36 2.16
C ALA A 66 0.93 15.63 3.68
N ILE A 67 1.24 16.86 4.08
CA ILE A 67 1.22 17.30 5.48
C ILE A 67 -0.22 17.33 6.02
N ILE A 68 -1.15 17.94 5.29
CA ILE A 68 -2.56 18.09 5.69
C ILE A 68 -3.21 16.72 5.92
N TYR A 69 -3.01 15.78 5.00
CA TYR A 69 -3.58 14.43 5.11
C TYR A 69 -2.71 13.47 5.94
N GLY A 70 -1.56 13.92 6.45
CA GLY A 70 -0.63 13.12 7.25
C GLY A 70 -0.10 11.88 6.52
N ILE A 71 0.11 11.96 5.21
CA ILE A 71 0.60 10.86 4.36
C ILE A 71 1.98 11.18 3.80
N GLY A 72 2.75 10.15 3.45
CA GLY A 72 4.01 10.36 2.75
C GLY A 72 3.79 10.97 1.37
N ILE A 73 4.71 11.84 0.92
CA ILE A 73 4.68 12.43 -0.43
C ILE A 73 4.64 11.34 -1.51
N SER A 74 5.35 10.22 -1.29
CA SER A 74 5.34 9.06 -2.17
C SER A 74 3.96 8.42 -2.32
N THR A 75 3.10 8.51 -1.29
CA THR A 75 1.71 8.05 -1.35
C THR A 75 0.90 8.92 -2.29
N ILE A 76 1.09 10.25 -2.26
CA ILE A 76 0.39 11.16 -3.19
C ILE A 76 0.77 10.87 -4.63
N TYR A 77 2.07 10.77 -4.94
CA TYR A 77 2.51 10.47 -6.31
C TYR A 77 2.08 9.08 -6.80
N ARG A 78 1.94 8.10 -5.89
CA ARG A 78 1.47 6.76 -6.24
C ARG A 78 0.01 6.75 -6.71
N TYR A 79 -0.85 7.55 -6.09
CA TYR A 79 -2.27 7.65 -6.46
C TYR A 79 -2.53 8.73 -7.51
N HIS A 80 -1.72 9.78 -7.53
CA HIS A 80 -1.83 10.93 -8.43
C HIS A 80 -0.47 11.23 -9.06
N PRO A 81 -0.07 10.45 -10.09
CA PRO A 81 1.19 10.67 -10.79
C PRO A 81 1.24 12.06 -11.45
N ALA A 82 2.45 12.54 -11.73
CA ALA A 82 2.64 13.76 -12.52
C ALA A 82 2.31 13.48 -14.00
N GLY A 83 1.03 13.59 -14.37
CA GLY A 83 0.58 13.81 -15.75
C GLY A 83 0.59 15.30 -16.10
N GLU A 84 0.55 15.63 -17.39
CA GLU A 84 0.84 16.96 -17.97
C GLU A 84 0.38 18.16 -17.11
N PRO A 85 1.25 19.18 -16.95
CA PRO A 85 0.99 20.33 -16.12
C PRO A 85 -0.11 21.21 -16.74
N SER A 86 -1.37 20.90 -16.47
CA SER A 86 -2.48 21.83 -16.73
C SER A 86 -2.54 22.85 -15.59
N GLY A 87 -1.98 24.03 -15.84
CA GLY A 87 -2.23 25.22 -15.03
C GLY A 87 -1.00 25.76 -14.32
N THR A 88 -0.25 26.58 -15.03
CA THR A 88 0.52 27.70 -14.49
C THR A 88 -0.33 28.42 -13.45
N ILE A 89 -0.03 28.27 -12.15
CA ILE A 89 -0.45 29.28 -11.19
C ILE A 89 0.58 30.40 -11.34
N GLU A 90 0.15 31.41 -12.07
CA GLU A 90 0.77 32.72 -12.08
C GLU A 90 1.08 33.12 -10.64
N LYS A 91 2.35 33.40 -10.40
CA LYS A 91 2.76 34.27 -9.30
C LYS A 91 2.19 35.66 -9.60
N SER A 92 0.92 35.89 -9.26
CA SER A 92 0.43 37.22 -8.89
C SER A 92 0.79 37.36 -7.41
N GLN A 93 1.97 37.92 -7.05
CA GLN A 93 2.27 39.36 -7.04
C GLN A 93 1.10 40.13 -6.38
N GLU A 94 1.23 40.97 -5.38
CA GLU A 94 2.34 41.62 -4.66
C GLU A 94 1.63 42.55 -3.64
N THR A 95 2.37 43.48 -3.01
CA THR A 95 1.95 44.58 -2.10
C THR A 95 1.71 44.16 -0.64
N LYS A 96 2.41 44.69 0.37
CA LYS A 96 3.26 45.88 0.48
C LYS A 96 4.17 45.71 1.72
#